data_AF-L0JUC5-F1
#
_entry.id   AF-L0JUC5-F1
#
_cell.length_a   1.000
_cell.length_b   1.000
_cell.length_c   1.000
_cell.angle_alpha   90.00
_cell.angle_beta   90.00
_cell.angle_gamma   90.00
#
_symmetry.space_group_name_H-M   'P 1'
#
loop_
_entity.id
_entity.type
_entity.pdbx_description
1 polymer ?
#
loop_
_entity_poly.entity_id
_entity_poly.type
_entity_poly.pdbx_seq_one_letter_code
_entity_poly.pdbx_strand_id
1 'polypeptide(L)'
;MTTDLTEITVIGDDDTGLVARVTSLLFERGANIEDIDQAVRDDVFRMNLAVDTAEMVCTEATLREDLHELGEDLGLDVQVRFPADRETQRIAVLGTSESHCLEALFEAWANDELGADIGVVIGNHDDLEPLAQRYDVPFHDIGDENGQQNEARLLELLAEYDADLIVLARYMRILSPNVVFRYEDRIINVHPSLLPAFPGAEAYRQALEEGVRVAGVTAHYVTTDLDQGPIITQRAFNVPDDADLAEIKRRGQPLEADALLEAVRLHLNGDVSVHRGRTSVRENERDYQLGLPDEMDELTPDRPVDGIADAVTDADPITDGDADAAPEENDEDDADRETEPEPPAS
;
A
#
# COMPACT_ATOMS: atom_id res chain seq x y z
N MET A 1 1.57 -3.56 7.50
CA MET A 1 1.50 -4.86 8.21
C MET A 1 2.38 -4.82 9.45
N THR A 2 2.00 -5.49 10.53
CA THR A 2 2.87 -5.68 11.72
C THR A 2 3.80 -6.86 11.43
N THR A 3 5.12 -6.62 11.49
CA THR A 3 6.16 -7.64 11.23
C THR A 3 6.12 -8.83 12.19
N ASP A 4 5.36 -8.73 13.27
CA ASP A 4 5.29 -9.73 14.33
C ASP A 4 4.21 -10.80 14.10
N LEU A 5 3.31 -10.61 13.13
CA LEU A 5 2.24 -11.57 12.82
C LEU A 5 2.61 -12.47 11.63
N THR A 6 2.13 -13.70 11.66
CA THR A 6 2.23 -14.63 10.54
C THR A 6 1.26 -14.20 9.44
N GLU A 7 1.77 -14.05 8.22
CA GLU A 7 0.96 -13.73 7.05
C GLU A 7 0.55 -15.02 6.33
N ILE A 8 -0.74 -15.16 6.09
CA ILE A 8 -1.31 -16.26 5.32
C ILE A 8 -2.07 -15.66 4.14
N THR A 9 -1.66 -16.03 2.92
CA THR A 9 -2.31 -15.63 1.68
C THR A 9 -2.89 -16.87 1.01
N VAL A 10 -4.19 -16.84 0.73
CA VAL A 10 -4.94 -17.92 0.10
C VAL A 10 -5.52 -17.41 -1.20
N ILE A 11 -5.21 -18.07 -2.32
CA ILE A 11 -5.63 -17.64 -3.66
C ILE A 11 -6.08 -18.83 -4.50
N GLY A 12 -7.16 -18.67 -5.26
CA GLY A 12 -7.65 -19.70 -6.18
C GLY A 12 -8.98 -19.31 -6.80
N ASP A 13 -9.70 -20.28 -7.34
CA ASP A 13 -11.06 -20.05 -7.83
C ASP A 13 -12.04 -19.86 -6.66
N ASP A 14 -13.02 -18.98 -6.81
CA ASP A 14 -14.05 -18.75 -5.78
C ASP A 14 -15.00 -19.95 -5.62
N ASP A 15 -15.25 -20.37 -4.37
CA ASP A 15 -16.21 -21.43 -4.04
C ASP A 15 -16.82 -21.23 -2.65
N THR A 16 -17.95 -21.90 -2.40
CA THR A 16 -18.66 -21.83 -1.14
C THR A 16 -17.88 -22.52 -0.02
N GLY A 17 -17.53 -21.74 1.01
CA GLY A 17 -17.01 -22.27 2.28
C GLY A 17 -15.49 -22.20 2.45
N LEU A 18 -14.75 -21.64 1.49
CA LEU A 18 -13.29 -21.49 1.57
C LEU A 18 -12.86 -20.79 2.87
N VAL A 19 -13.45 -19.62 3.17
CA VAL A 19 -13.19 -18.85 4.40
C VAL A 19 -13.43 -19.68 5.65
N ALA A 20 -14.57 -20.37 5.73
CA ALA A 20 -14.93 -21.17 6.90
C ALA A 20 -13.94 -22.32 7.12
N ARG A 21 -13.46 -22.95 6.05
CA ARG A 21 -12.48 -24.06 6.13
C ARG A 21 -11.13 -23.59 6.65
N VAL A 22 -10.58 -22.52 6.07
CA VAL A 22 -9.27 -21.99 6.48
C VAL A 22 -9.31 -21.48 7.92
N THR A 23 -10.32 -20.68 8.26
CA THR A 23 -10.46 -20.13 9.62
C THR A 23 -10.72 -21.21 10.67
N SER A 24 -11.46 -22.27 10.33
CA SER A 24 -11.65 -23.42 11.24
C SER A 24 -10.34 -24.18 11.47
N LEU A 25 -9.53 -24.41 10.43
CA LEU A 25 -8.23 -25.06 10.58
C LEU A 25 -7.32 -24.26 11.52
N LEU A 26 -7.24 -22.93 11.33
CA LEU A 26 -6.46 -22.05 12.20
C LEU A 26 -6.93 -22.13 13.67
N PHE A 27 -8.25 -22.11 13.88
CA PHE A 27 -8.83 -22.29 15.21
C PHE A 27 -8.49 -23.65 15.83
N GLU A 28 -8.56 -24.74 15.06
CA GLU A 28 -8.19 -26.09 15.51
C GLU A 28 -6.70 -26.21 15.86
N ARG A 29 -5.85 -25.38 15.25
CA ARG A 29 -4.43 -25.25 15.59
C ARG A 29 -4.15 -24.26 16.71
N GLY A 30 -5.18 -23.62 17.28
CA GLY A 30 -5.03 -22.67 18.38
C GLY A 30 -4.41 -21.33 17.98
N ALA A 31 -4.44 -20.99 16.69
CA ALA A 31 -3.96 -19.69 16.19
C ALA A 31 -5.07 -18.63 16.30
N ASN A 32 -4.71 -17.38 16.58
CA ASN A 32 -5.65 -16.27 16.66
C ASN A 32 -5.55 -15.39 15.41
N ILE A 33 -6.68 -15.06 14.78
CA ILE A 33 -6.71 -14.17 13.61
C ILE A 33 -6.89 -12.74 14.13
N GLU A 34 -5.89 -11.89 13.91
CA GLU A 34 -5.90 -10.48 14.31
C GLU A 34 -6.54 -9.59 13.22
N ASP A 35 -6.29 -9.93 11.96
CA ASP A 35 -6.87 -9.25 10.80
C ASP A 35 -7.19 -10.24 9.69
N ILE A 36 -8.27 -9.97 8.96
CA ILE A 36 -8.72 -10.77 7.83
C ILE A 36 -9.32 -9.86 6.76
N ASP A 37 -8.80 -10.01 5.55
CA ASP A 37 -9.32 -9.35 4.36
C ASP A 37 -9.58 -10.36 3.24
N GLN A 38 -10.63 -10.15 2.46
CA GLN A 38 -10.98 -11.00 1.34
C GLN A 38 -11.50 -10.19 0.15
N ALA A 39 -11.22 -10.67 -1.06
CA ALA A 39 -11.81 -10.15 -2.27
C ALA A 39 -11.96 -11.24 -3.34
N VAL A 40 -12.85 -10.95 -4.29
CA VAL A 40 -13.02 -11.75 -5.51
C VAL A 40 -12.96 -10.80 -6.70
N ARG A 41 -12.10 -11.08 -7.68
CA ARG A 41 -12.00 -10.34 -8.95
C ARG A 41 -11.70 -11.31 -10.09
N ASP A 42 -12.45 -11.17 -11.18
CA ASP A 42 -12.32 -12.00 -12.37
C ASP A 42 -12.29 -13.51 -12.04
N ASP A 43 -13.23 -13.93 -11.20
CA ASP A 43 -13.38 -15.29 -10.65
C ASP A 43 -12.20 -15.79 -9.77
N VAL A 44 -11.18 -14.96 -9.54
CA VAL A 44 -10.09 -15.23 -8.60
C VAL A 44 -10.48 -14.76 -7.20
N PHE A 45 -10.55 -15.71 -6.26
CA PHE A 45 -10.67 -15.48 -4.82
C PHE A 45 -9.30 -15.22 -4.21
N ARG A 46 -9.25 -14.28 -3.27
CA ARG A 46 -8.12 -14.03 -2.38
C ARG A 46 -8.63 -13.83 -0.96
N MET A 47 -7.91 -14.41 -0.01
CA MET A 47 -8.02 -14.09 1.40
C MET A 47 -6.62 -13.92 2.02
N ASN A 48 -6.42 -12.79 2.70
CA ASN A 48 -5.22 -12.47 3.45
C ASN A 48 -5.56 -12.48 4.94
N LEU A 49 -4.71 -13.13 5.75
CA LEU A 49 -4.87 -13.20 7.20
C LEU A 49 -3.58 -12.77 7.89
N ALA A 50 -3.71 -11.91 8.89
CA ALA A 50 -2.66 -11.65 9.87
C ALA A 50 -2.97 -12.46 11.13
N VAL A 51 -2.11 -13.43 11.44
CA VAL A 51 -2.38 -14.46 12.44
C VAL A 51 -1.32 -14.43 13.53
N ASP A 52 -1.76 -14.34 14.78
CA ASP A 52 -0.91 -14.62 15.94
C ASP A 52 -0.81 -16.14 16.14
N THR A 53 0.40 -16.65 15.96
CA THR A 53 0.75 -18.06 16.10
C THR A 53 1.51 -18.37 17.38
N ALA A 54 1.61 -17.43 18.34
CA ALA A 54 2.39 -17.61 19.57
C ALA A 54 1.83 -18.71 20.50
N GLU A 55 0.50 -18.89 20.51
CA GLU A 55 -0.19 -19.89 21.35
C GLU A 55 -0.64 -21.14 20.60
N MET A 56 -0.18 -21.35 19.36
CA MET A 56 -0.59 -22.50 18.55
C MET A 56 -0.17 -23.84 19.18
N VAL A 57 -0.97 -24.89 18.95
CA VAL A 57 -0.75 -26.24 19.52
C VAL A 57 0.09 -27.15 18.62
N CYS A 58 0.63 -26.63 17.52
CA CYS A 58 1.45 -27.37 16.56
C CYS A 58 2.75 -26.62 16.24
N THR A 59 3.61 -27.20 15.40
CA THR A 59 4.83 -26.53 14.95
C THR A 59 4.55 -25.69 13.70
N GLU A 60 5.38 -24.69 13.40
CA GLU A 60 5.29 -23.90 12.16
C GLU A 60 5.29 -24.79 10.90
N ALA A 61 6.13 -25.82 10.89
CA ALA A 61 6.19 -26.80 9.81
C ALA A 61 4.87 -27.57 9.66
N THR A 62 4.25 -27.98 10.77
CA THR A 62 2.95 -28.67 10.76
C THR A 62 1.84 -27.76 10.26
N LEU A 63 1.78 -26.51 10.74
CA LEU A 63 0.78 -25.54 10.29
C LEU A 63 0.87 -25.30 8.78
N ARG A 64 2.10 -25.15 8.26
CA ARG A 64 2.35 -24.97 6.83
C ARG A 64 1.91 -26.20 6.02
N GLU A 65 2.24 -27.41 6.49
CA GLU A 65 1.83 -28.68 5.86
C GLU A 65 0.30 -28.82 5.84
N ASP A 66 -0.38 -28.60 6.97
CA ASP A 66 -1.84 -28.70 7.06
C ASP A 66 -2.57 -27.70 6.15
N LEU A 67 -2.08 -26.46 6.07
CA LEU A 67 -2.62 -25.43 5.19
C LEU A 67 -2.37 -25.74 3.72
N HIS A 68 -1.22 -26.32 3.41
CA HIS A 68 -0.90 -26.80 2.06
C HIS A 68 -1.83 -27.95 1.64
N GLU A 69 -2.02 -28.96 2.50
CA GLU A 69 -2.95 -30.07 2.25
C GLU A 69 -4.39 -29.55 2.05
N LEU A 70 -4.83 -28.61 2.89
CA LEU A 70 -6.14 -27.97 2.73
C LEU A 70 -6.24 -27.23 1.39
N GLY A 71 -5.16 -26.55 0.99
CA GLY A 71 -5.06 -25.88 -0.31
C GLY A 71 -5.23 -26.87 -1.47
N GLU A 72 -4.49 -27.99 -1.46
CA GLU A 72 -4.59 -29.03 -2.49
C GLU A 72 -6.01 -29.61 -2.58
N ASP A 73 -6.65 -29.88 -1.43
CA ASP A 73 -8.03 -30.41 -1.37
C ASP A 73 -9.06 -29.44 -1.94
N LEU A 74 -8.85 -28.14 -1.79
CA LEU A 74 -9.75 -27.09 -2.24
C LEU A 74 -9.39 -26.50 -3.61
N GLY A 75 -8.24 -26.89 -4.19
CA GLY A 75 -7.72 -26.26 -5.41
C GLY A 75 -7.21 -24.83 -5.21
N LEU A 76 -6.72 -24.52 -4.01
CA LEU A 76 -6.16 -23.21 -3.64
C LEU A 76 -4.64 -23.27 -3.52
N ASP A 77 -4.01 -22.16 -3.85
CA ASP A 77 -2.62 -21.85 -3.54
C ASP A 77 -2.57 -21.15 -2.16
N VAL A 78 -1.86 -21.74 -1.20
CA VAL A 78 -1.76 -21.22 0.17
C VAL A 78 -0.30 -20.93 0.50
N GLN A 79 0.00 -19.66 0.77
CA GLN A 79 1.32 -19.20 1.16
C GLN A 79 1.30 -18.80 2.64
N VAL A 80 2.29 -19.30 3.39
CA VAL A 80 2.44 -19.04 4.83
C VAL A 80 3.82 -18.46 5.08
N ARG A 81 3.88 -17.22 5.56
CA ARG A 81 5.13 -16.51 5.88
C ARG A 81 5.14 -16.16 7.36
N PHE A 82 6.02 -16.81 8.11
CA PHE A 82 6.23 -16.49 9.52
C PHE A 82 7.09 -15.22 9.65
N PRO A 83 7.07 -14.54 10.81
CA PRO A 83 7.94 -13.39 11.07
C PRO A 83 9.42 -13.65 10.74
N ALA A 84 9.95 -14.82 11.13
CA ALA A 84 11.34 -15.20 10.90
C ALA A 84 11.69 -15.37 9.40
N ASP A 85 10.72 -15.76 8.56
CA ASP A 85 10.94 -15.95 7.13
C ASP A 85 11.21 -14.62 6.40
N ARG A 86 10.90 -13.48 7.05
CA ARG A 86 10.97 -12.13 6.48
C ARG A 86 12.12 -11.29 7.03
N GLU A 87 13.04 -11.92 7.80
CA GLU A 87 14.20 -11.22 8.37
C GLU A 87 15.17 -10.71 7.31
N THR A 88 15.29 -11.41 6.17
CA THR A 88 16.10 -10.97 5.03
C THR A 88 15.18 -10.44 3.94
N GLN A 89 15.01 -9.13 3.86
CA GLN A 89 14.17 -8.52 2.84
C GLN A 89 14.80 -8.68 1.45
N ARG A 90 14.08 -9.33 0.53
CA ARG A 90 14.51 -9.51 -0.86
C ARG A 90 13.63 -8.78 -1.85
N ILE A 91 14.27 -8.05 -2.75
CA ILE A 91 13.64 -7.26 -3.79
C ILE A 91 13.74 -8.00 -5.13
N ALA A 92 12.60 -8.16 -5.81
CA ALA A 92 12.54 -8.49 -7.23
C ALA A 92 12.20 -7.22 -8.02
N VAL A 93 13.06 -6.83 -8.96
CA VAL A 93 12.84 -5.63 -9.77
C VAL A 93 12.32 -6.03 -11.14
N LEU A 94 11.17 -5.49 -11.54
CA LEU A 94 10.61 -5.67 -12.88
C LEU A 94 10.84 -4.42 -13.71
N GLY A 95 11.30 -4.58 -14.95
CA GLY A 95 11.59 -3.46 -15.85
C GLY A 95 11.34 -3.80 -17.32
N THR A 96 11.21 -2.77 -18.17
CA THR A 96 11.00 -2.95 -19.61
C THR A 96 12.23 -2.54 -20.40
N SER A 97 12.49 -1.25 -20.58
CA SER A 97 13.66 -0.76 -21.32
C SER A 97 14.27 0.54 -20.79
N GLU A 98 13.53 1.28 -19.98
CA GLU A 98 14.03 2.50 -19.34
C GLU A 98 14.85 2.16 -18.10
N SER A 99 16.11 2.60 -18.04
CA SER A 99 17.07 2.17 -17.01
C SER A 99 17.09 3.04 -15.75
N HIS A 100 16.63 4.29 -15.80
CA HIS A 100 16.88 5.30 -14.76
C HIS A 100 16.42 4.88 -13.35
N CYS A 101 15.27 4.22 -13.22
CA CYS A 101 14.81 3.70 -11.93
C CYS A 101 15.66 2.52 -11.44
N LEU A 102 16.04 1.61 -12.33
CA LEU A 102 16.88 0.46 -11.99
C LEU A 102 18.31 0.90 -11.61
N GLU A 103 18.85 1.90 -12.32
CA GLU A 103 20.14 2.52 -11.99
C GLU A 103 20.12 3.09 -10.57
N ALA A 104 19.10 3.87 -10.21
CA ALA A 104 18.97 4.45 -8.88
C ALA A 104 18.83 3.38 -7.78
N LEU A 105 18.05 2.32 -8.03
CA LEU A 105 17.92 1.20 -7.09
C LEU A 105 19.26 0.48 -6.87
N PHE A 106 20.01 0.20 -7.94
CA PHE A 106 21.31 -0.43 -7.83
C PHE A 106 22.36 0.46 -7.15
N GLU A 107 22.35 1.77 -7.43
CA GLU A 107 23.24 2.72 -6.75
C GLU A 107 22.96 2.76 -5.25
N ALA A 108 21.69 2.86 -4.84
CA ALA A 108 21.31 2.83 -3.43
C ALA A 108 21.65 1.49 -2.76
N TRP A 109 21.42 0.38 -3.47
CA TRP A 109 21.77 -0.96 -2.99
C TRP A 109 23.28 -1.13 -2.80
N ALA A 110 24.09 -0.72 -3.77
CA ALA A 110 25.54 -0.81 -3.70
C ALA A 110 26.17 0.08 -2.61
N ASN A 111 25.43 1.09 -2.14
CA ASN A 111 25.80 1.97 -1.03
C ASN A 111 25.24 1.51 0.33
N ASP A 112 24.64 0.31 0.42
CA ASP A 112 24.01 -0.23 1.62
C ASP A 112 22.86 0.64 2.18
N GLU A 113 22.16 1.40 1.32
CA GLU A 113 21.12 2.34 1.74
C GLU A 113 19.72 1.72 1.85
N LEU A 114 19.53 0.49 1.35
CA LEU A 114 18.22 -0.18 1.31
C LEU A 114 17.97 -1.11 2.50
N GLY A 115 19.02 -1.66 3.12
CA GLY A 115 18.87 -2.71 4.14
C GLY A 115 18.27 -4.02 3.63
N ALA A 116 18.26 -4.23 2.31
CA ALA A 116 17.64 -5.36 1.61
C ALA A 116 18.51 -5.82 0.43
N ASP A 117 18.33 -7.06 -0.02
CA ASP A 117 19.02 -7.63 -1.17
C ASP A 117 18.20 -7.46 -2.46
N ILE A 118 18.82 -7.00 -3.55
CA ILE A 118 18.21 -7.10 -4.88
C ILE A 118 18.51 -8.49 -5.46
N GLY A 119 17.54 -9.40 -5.34
CA GLY A 119 17.74 -10.82 -5.66
C GLY A 119 17.68 -11.14 -7.17
N VAL A 120 16.86 -10.41 -7.92
CA VAL A 120 16.64 -10.66 -9.35
C VAL A 120 16.09 -9.44 -10.08
N VAL A 121 16.49 -9.27 -11.34
CA VAL A 121 15.81 -8.40 -12.31
C VAL A 121 15.04 -9.24 -13.32
N ILE A 122 13.76 -8.93 -13.51
CA ILE A 122 12.87 -9.62 -14.45
C ILE A 122 12.41 -8.63 -15.52
N GLY A 123 12.80 -8.87 -16.76
CA GLY A 123 12.43 -8.06 -17.91
C GLY A 123 11.37 -8.72 -18.78
N ASN A 124 10.74 -7.93 -19.65
CA ASN A 124 9.99 -8.43 -20.79
C ASN A 124 10.69 -8.16 -22.14
N HIS A 125 11.93 -7.66 -22.06
CA HIS A 125 12.93 -7.45 -23.11
C HIS A 125 14.32 -7.54 -22.45
N ASP A 126 15.37 -7.71 -23.24
CA ASP A 126 16.77 -7.85 -22.77
C ASP A 126 17.51 -6.50 -22.58
N ASP A 127 16.87 -5.36 -22.83
CA ASP A 127 17.47 -4.02 -22.77
C ASP A 127 18.21 -3.72 -21.45
N LEU A 128 17.68 -4.22 -20.32
CA LEU A 128 18.22 -3.98 -18.97
C LEU A 128 19.23 -5.04 -18.51
N GLU A 129 19.40 -6.13 -19.26
CA GLU A 129 20.34 -7.22 -18.91
C GLU A 129 21.78 -6.71 -18.69
N PRO A 130 22.36 -5.85 -19.56
CA PRO A 130 23.73 -5.38 -19.36
C PRO A 130 23.93 -4.58 -18.07
N LEU A 131 22.87 -3.94 -17.57
CA LEU A 131 22.91 -3.21 -16.31
C LEU A 131 22.87 -4.17 -15.12
N ALA A 132 21.98 -5.16 -15.13
CA ALA A 132 21.91 -6.19 -14.08
C ALA A 132 23.23 -6.98 -13.97
N GLN A 133 23.82 -7.37 -15.11
CA GLN A 133 25.11 -8.05 -15.15
C GLN A 133 26.26 -7.22 -14.55
N ARG A 134 26.21 -5.88 -14.65
CA ARG A 134 27.23 -5.00 -14.06
C ARG A 134 27.26 -5.07 -12.54
N TYR A 135 26.11 -5.33 -11.93
CA TYR A 135 25.92 -5.44 -10.48
C TYR A 135 25.90 -6.90 -10.01
N ASP A 136 26.24 -7.86 -10.88
CA ASP A 136 26.21 -9.30 -10.60
C ASP A 136 24.83 -9.82 -10.14
N VAL A 137 23.74 -9.18 -10.59
CA VAL A 137 22.36 -9.57 -10.29
C VAL A 137 21.79 -10.43 -11.43
N PRO A 138 21.17 -11.59 -11.14
CA PRO A 138 20.52 -12.42 -12.15
C PRO A 138 19.44 -11.65 -12.93
N PHE A 139 19.43 -11.86 -14.25
CA PHE A 139 18.43 -11.29 -15.15
C PHE A 139 17.64 -12.39 -15.85
N HIS A 140 16.31 -12.24 -15.93
CA HIS A 140 15.44 -13.14 -16.70
C HIS A 140 14.54 -12.34 -17.62
N ASP A 141 14.62 -12.58 -18.93
CA ASP A 141 13.62 -12.14 -19.89
C ASP A 141 12.47 -13.16 -19.95
N ILE A 142 11.26 -12.72 -19.61
CA ILE A 142 10.04 -13.53 -19.66
C ILE A 142 9.09 -13.08 -20.78
N GLY A 143 9.52 -12.18 -21.66
CA GLY A 143 8.75 -11.68 -22.79
C GLY A 143 8.76 -12.63 -24.00
N ASP A 144 7.67 -12.63 -24.76
CA ASP A 144 7.66 -13.15 -26.13
C ASP A 144 8.23 -12.10 -27.12
N GLU A 145 8.14 -12.38 -28.43
CA GLU A 145 8.60 -11.45 -29.48
C GLU A 145 7.92 -10.07 -29.46
N ASN A 146 6.74 -9.96 -28.84
CA ASN A 146 5.99 -8.70 -28.67
C ASN A 146 6.17 -8.12 -27.26
N GLY A 147 7.04 -8.71 -26.45
CA GLY A 147 7.25 -8.39 -25.05
C GLY A 147 6.08 -8.74 -24.14
N GLN A 148 5.15 -9.61 -24.58
CA GLN A 148 4.08 -10.12 -23.74
C GLN A 148 4.70 -11.05 -22.70
N GLN A 149 4.52 -10.72 -21.42
CA GLN A 149 5.13 -11.48 -20.34
C GLN A 149 4.45 -12.84 -20.15
N ASN A 150 5.25 -13.86 -19.88
CA ASN A 150 4.80 -15.14 -19.40
C ASN A 150 4.53 -15.06 -17.89
N GLU A 151 3.25 -14.94 -17.52
CA GLU A 151 2.84 -14.82 -16.11
C GLU A 151 3.22 -16.03 -15.26
N ALA A 152 3.09 -17.26 -15.78
CA ALA A 152 3.47 -18.45 -15.02
C ALA A 152 4.95 -18.42 -14.66
N ARG A 153 5.80 -18.04 -15.63
CA ARG A 153 7.24 -17.89 -15.39
C ARG A 153 7.56 -16.75 -14.42
N LEU A 154 6.82 -15.64 -14.48
CA LEU A 154 6.95 -14.55 -13.51
C LEU A 154 6.71 -15.07 -12.08
N LEU A 155 5.59 -15.75 -11.85
CA LEU A 155 5.24 -16.29 -10.53
C LEU A 155 6.25 -17.32 -10.03
N GLU A 156 6.73 -18.21 -10.91
CA GLU A 156 7.81 -19.16 -10.58
C GLU A 156 9.07 -18.44 -10.11
N LEU A 157 9.51 -17.40 -10.84
CA LEU A 157 10.71 -16.64 -10.49
C LEU A 157 10.53 -15.88 -9.16
N LEU A 158 9.40 -15.21 -8.96
CA LEU A 158 9.13 -14.50 -7.71
C LEU A 158 9.17 -15.43 -6.50
N ALA A 159 8.67 -16.66 -6.65
CA ALA A 159 8.74 -17.70 -5.62
C ALA A 159 10.17 -18.29 -5.47
N GLU A 160 10.86 -18.58 -6.57
CA GLU A 160 12.24 -19.11 -6.59
C GLU A 160 13.21 -18.18 -5.85
N TYR A 161 13.05 -16.87 -6.02
CA TYR A 161 13.88 -15.85 -5.40
C TYR A 161 13.39 -15.40 -4.02
N ASP A 162 12.24 -15.90 -3.54
CA ASP A 162 11.60 -15.52 -2.27
C ASP A 162 11.40 -14.01 -2.15
N ALA A 163 10.71 -13.41 -3.13
CA ALA A 163 10.53 -11.97 -3.21
C ALA A 163 9.62 -11.44 -2.10
N ASP A 164 10.16 -10.56 -1.24
CA ASP A 164 9.42 -9.80 -0.24
C ASP A 164 8.76 -8.56 -0.81
N LEU A 165 9.48 -7.89 -1.71
CA LEU A 165 9.06 -6.66 -2.34
C LEU A 165 9.29 -6.75 -3.84
N ILE A 166 8.25 -6.45 -4.61
CA ILE A 166 8.30 -6.35 -6.06
C ILE A 166 8.32 -4.87 -6.42
N VAL A 167 9.34 -4.44 -7.16
CA VAL A 167 9.49 -3.04 -7.58
C VAL A 167 9.34 -2.95 -9.08
N LEU A 168 8.31 -2.26 -9.55
CA LEU A 168 8.09 -1.98 -10.96
C LEU A 168 8.91 -0.74 -11.36
N ALA A 169 10.18 -0.97 -11.70
CA ALA A 169 11.09 0.04 -12.24
C ALA A 169 10.76 0.29 -13.71
N ARG A 170 9.64 1.00 -13.94
CA ARG A 170 9.12 1.30 -15.28
C ARG A 170 8.77 0.06 -16.10
N TYR A 171 8.08 -0.86 -15.45
CA TYR A 171 7.52 -2.04 -16.08
C TYR A 171 6.20 -1.70 -16.80
N MET A 172 6.21 -1.77 -18.13
CA MET A 172 5.11 -1.29 -18.99
C MET A 172 4.01 -2.33 -19.25
N ARG A 173 3.89 -3.32 -18.37
CA ARG A 173 2.87 -4.39 -18.49
C ARG A 173 1.97 -4.40 -17.29
N ILE A 174 0.68 -4.57 -17.56
CA ILE A 174 -0.35 -4.71 -16.54
C ILE A 174 -0.20 -6.10 -15.89
N LEU A 175 -0.13 -6.13 -14.57
CA LEU A 175 -0.15 -7.36 -13.79
C LEU A 175 -1.60 -7.83 -13.63
N SER A 176 -1.83 -9.13 -13.75
CA SER A 176 -3.17 -9.71 -13.56
C SER A 176 -3.57 -9.69 -12.07
N PRO A 177 -4.87 -9.82 -11.76
CA PRO A 177 -5.33 -10.01 -10.38
C PRO A 177 -4.64 -11.16 -9.67
N ASN A 178 -4.32 -12.23 -10.42
CA ASN A 178 -3.62 -13.41 -9.93
C ASN A 178 -2.22 -13.06 -9.35
N VAL A 179 -1.45 -12.20 -10.03
CA VAL A 179 -0.16 -11.71 -9.53
C VAL A 179 -0.36 -10.71 -8.38
N VAL A 180 -1.24 -9.72 -8.59
CA VAL A 180 -1.45 -8.64 -7.62
C VAL A 180 -1.92 -9.18 -6.27
N PHE A 181 -2.82 -10.15 -6.25
CA PHE A 181 -3.34 -10.73 -5.01
C PHE A 181 -2.29 -11.51 -4.23
N ARG A 182 -1.32 -12.17 -4.87
CA ARG A 182 -0.22 -12.89 -4.20
C ARG A 182 0.75 -11.96 -3.48
N TYR A 183 0.87 -10.73 -3.96
CA TYR A 183 1.82 -9.75 -3.47
C TYR A 183 1.13 -8.43 -3.13
N GLU A 184 -0.10 -8.51 -2.61
CA GLU A 184 -0.86 -7.34 -2.18
C GLU A 184 -0.05 -6.53 -1.16
N ASP A 185 -0.06 -5.20 -1.32
CA ASP A 185 0.77 -4.26 -0.55
C ASP A 185 2.29 -4.52 -0.57
N ARG A 186 2.76 -5.36 -1.50
CA ARG A 186 4.18 -5.72 -1.71
C ARG A 186 4.64 -5.51 -3.15
N ILE A 187 3.85 -4.79 -3.96
CA ILE A 187 4.25 -4.36 -5.30
C ILE A 187 4.23 -2.84 -5.32
N ILE A 188 5.38 -2.20 -5.49
CA ILE A 188 5.50 -0.75 -5.64
C ILE A 188 5.71 -0.41 -7.11
N ASN A 189 4.92 0.52 -7.62
CA ASN A 189 5.06 1.08 -8.96
C ASN A 189 5.39 2.56 -8.92
N VAL A 190 6.09 3.05 -9.95
CA VAL A 190 6.21 4.49 -10.21
C VAL A 190 5.53 4.85 -11.53
N HIS A 191 4.58 5.77 -11.44
CA HIS A 191 3.82 6.28 -12.57
C HIS A 191 4.25 7.70 -12.94
N PRO A 192 4.52 8.02 -14.22
CA PRO A 192 4.93 9.35 -14.69
C PRO A 192 3.80 10.39 -14.73
N SER A 193 3.00 10.47 -13.66
CA SER A 193 1.99 11.51 -13.46
C SER A 193 1.76 11.79 -11.98
N LEU A 194 1.22 12.97 -11.66
CA LEU A 194 0.59 13.25 -10.36
C LEU A 194 -0.80 12.60 -10.35
N LEU A 195 -0.87 11.34 -9.92
CA LEU A 195 -2.15 10.64 -9.79
C LEU A 195 -3.07 11.40 -8.83
N PRO A 196 -4.39 11.46 -9.10
CA PRO A 196 -5.14 10.65 -10.07
C PRO A 196 -5.14 11.18 -11.52
N ALA A 197 -4.37 12.22 -11.86
CA ALA A 197 -4.30 12.71 -13.24
C ALA A 197 -3.56 11.73 -14.15
N PHE A 198 -4.00 11.61 -15.41
CA PHE A 198 -3.37 10.83 -16.49
C PHE A 198 -3.00 9.38 -16.11
N PRO A 199 -3.94 8.54 -15.64
CA PRO A 199 -3.68 7.11 -15.48
C PRO A 199 -3.49 6.44 -16.85
N GLY A 200 -2.80 5.29 -16.86
CA GLY A 200 -2.54 4.50 -18.06
C GLY A 200 -1.38 4.99 -18.91
N ALA A 201 -1.36 4.56 -20.17
CA ALA A 201 -0.18 4.73 -21.03
C ALA A 201 0.10 6.20 -21.42
N GLU A 202 1.35 6.48 -21.75
CA GLU A 202 1.81 7.76 -22.31
C GLU A 202 1.51 9.02 -21.47
N ALA A 203 1.51 8.91 -20.13
CA ALA A 203 1.11 10.03 -19.24
C ALA A 203 1.87 11.36 -19.49
N TYR A 204 3.17 11.33 -19.80
CA TYR A 204 3.89 12.56 -20.19
C TYR A 204 3.39 13.19 -21.49
N ARG A 205 2.94 12.38 -22.46
CA ARG A 205 2.33 12.90 -23.69
C ARG A 205 0.97 13.53 -23.38
N GLN A 206 0.17 12.88 -22.53
CA GLN A 206 -1.11 13.43 -22.07
C GLN A 206 -0.92 14.77 -21.35
N ALA A 207 0.05 14.86 -20.42
CA ALA A 207 0.37 16.10 -19.72
C ALA A 207 0.76 17.25 -20.67
N LEU A 208 1.57 16.94 -21.71
CA LEU A 208 1.94 17.91 -22.75
C LEU A 208 0.73 18.38 -23.55
N GLU A 209 -0.13 17.46 -23.98
CA GLU A 209 -1.30 17.75 -24.82
C GLU A 209 -2.37 18.56 -24.09
N GLU A 210 -2.52 18.31 -22.79
CA GLU A 210 -3.43 19.07 -21.91
C GLU A 210 -2.83 20.40 -21.44
N GLY A 211 -1.57 20.69 -21.78
CA GLY A 211 -0.93 21.98 -21.51
C GLY A 211 -0.79 22.30 -20.02
N VAL A 212 -0.57 21.27 -19.19
CA VAL A 212 -0.44 21.46 -17.74
C VAL A 212 0.75 22.35 -17.41
N ARG A 213 0.65 23.16 -16.34
CA ARG A 213 1.76 23.99 -15.85
C ARG A 213 2.59 23.29 -14.78
N VAL A 214 2.02 22.25 -14.18
CA VAL A 214 2.66 21.39 -13.20
C VAL A 214 2.39 19.96 -13.62
N ALA A 215 3.46 19.19 -13.77
CA ALA A 215 3.43 17.75 -13.96
C ALA A 215 4.16 17.09 -12.78
N GLY A 216 4.24 15.76 -12.77
CA GLY A 216 4.94 15.07 -11.71
C GLY A 216 4.87 13.56 -11.88
N VAL A 217 5.14 12.86 -10.78
CA VAL A 217 5.27 11.41 -10.72
C VAL A 217 4.71 10.93 -9.39
N THR A 218 4.27 9.67 -9.36
CA THR A 218 3.67 9.07 -8.17
C THR A 218 4.23 7.67 -7.97
N ALA A 219 4.79 7.39 -6.80
CA ALA A 219 5.06 6.03 -6.37
C ALA A 219 3.88 5.52 -5.52
N HIS A 220 3.38 4.32 -5.82
CA HIS A 220 2.18 3.78 -5.17
C HIS A 220 2.24 2.25 -5.11
N TYR A 221 1.47 1.66 -4.19
CA TYR A 221 1.24 0.22 -4.22
C TYR A 221 0.36 -0.16 -5.41
N VAL A 222 0.62 -1.31 -6.04
CA VAL A 222 -0.21 -1.80 -7.14
C VAL A 222 -1.45 -2.49 -6.59
N THR A 223 -2.60 -2.18 -7.18
CA THR A 223 -3.87 -2.89 -6.95
C THR A 223 -4.39 -3.41 -8.29
N THR A 224 -5.52 -4.12 -8.27
CA THR A 224 -6.18 -4.59 -9.51
C THR A 224 -6.73 -3.44 -10.36
N ASP A 225 -6.92 -2.27 -9.75
CA ASP A 225 -7.35 -1.06 -10.45
C ASP A 225 -6.11 -0.29 -10.95
N LEU A 226 -5.96 -0.22 -12.28
CA LEU A 226 -4.80 0.38 -12.94
C LEU A 226 -4.53 1.80 -12.43
N ASP A 227 -3.31 2.03 -11.94
CA ASP A 227 -2.80 3.31 -11.42
C ASP A 227 -3.70 3.97 -10.36
N GLN A 228 -4.40 3.17 -9.55
CA GLN A 228 -5.32 3.64 -8.52
C GLN A 228 -5.02 3.09 -7.12
N GLY A 229 -3.85 2.49 -6.93
CA GLY A 229 -3.47 2.00 -5.63
C GLY A 229 -3.06 3.09 -4.63
N PRO A 230 -2.88 2.72 -3.35
CA PRO A 230 -2.47 3.65 -2.30
C PRO A 230 -1.17 4.37 -2.63
N ILE A 231 -1.23 5.69 -2.73
CA ILE A 231 -0.07 6.56 -3.00
C ILE A 231 0.90 6.52 -1.82
N ILE A 232 2.19 6.33 -2.09
CA ILE A 232 3.25 6.34 -1.05
C ILE A 232 3.96 7.70 -1.07
N THR A 233 4.46 8.12 -2.24
CA THR A 233 5.15 9.40 -2.41
C THR A 233 4.80 10.04 -3.75
N GLN A 234 4.96 11.36 -3.85
CA GLN A 234 4.81 12.13 -5.09
C GLN A 234 5.93 13.16 -5.25
N ARG A 235 6.26 13.49 -6.50
CA ARG A 235 7.11 14.64 -6.84
C ARG A 235 6.46 15.45 -7.94
N ALA A 236 6.57 16.77 -7.85
CA ALA A 236 6.03 17.69 -8.84
C ALA A 236 7.12 18.56 -9.45
N PHE A 237 6.91 18.98 -10.70
CA PHE A 237 7.79 19.92 -11.39
C PHE A 237 7.01 20.85 -12.31
N ASN A 238 7.54 22.06 -12.50
CA ASN A 238 6.98 23.03 -13.42
C ASN A 238 7.24 22.64 -14.87
N VAL A 239 6.21 22.78 -15.71
CA VAL A 239 6.26 22.57 -17.15
C VAL A 239 6.32 23.94 -17.85
N PRO A 240 7.44 24.29 -18.50
CA PRO A 240 7.55 25.49 -19.32
C PRO A 240 6.49 25.51 -20.44
N ASP A 241 6.05 26.70 -20.84
CA ASP A 241 5.03 26.86 -21.90
C ASP A 241 5.50 26.35 -23.26
N ASP A 242 6.80 26.40 -23.52
CA ASP A 242 7.45 25.94 -24.75
C ASP A 242 8.10 24.56 -24.61
N ALA A 243 7.80 23.82 -23.53
CA ALA A 243 8.35 22.49 -23.32
C ALA A 243 7.86 21.50 -24.39
N ASP A 244 8.77 20.65 -24.86
CA ASP A 244 8.43 19.48 -25.66
C ASP A 244 8.41 18.20 -24.80
N LEU A 245 8.06 17.07 -25.41
CA LEU A 245 8.00 15.78 -24.71
C LEU A 245 9.37 15.36 -24.14
N ALA A 246 10.47 15.71 -24.82
CA ALA A 246 11.81 15.37 -24.37
C ALA A 246 12.20 16.19 -23.13
N GLU A 247 11.82 17.47 -23.07
CA GLU A 247 11.96 18.32 -21.89
C GLU A 247 11.20 17.75 -20.69
N ILE A 248 9.94 17.37 -20.88
CA ILE A 248 9.10 16.82 -19.80
C ILE A 248 9.71 15.52 -19.28
N LYS A 249 10.09 14.60 -20.16
CA LYS A 249 10.77 13.35 -19.77
C LYS A 249 12.06 13.60 -19.01
N ARG A 250 12.90 14.53 -19.49
CA ARG A 250 14.20 14.86 -18.86
C ARG A 250 14.03 15.42 -17.45
N ARG A 251 12.94 16.16 -17.19
CA ARG A 251 12.61 16.65 -15.84
C ARG A 251 11.98 15.57 -14.96
N GLY A 252 11.17 14.72 -15.57
CA GLY A 252 10.38 13.71 -14.88
C GLY A 252 11.17 12.48 -14.45
N GLN A 253 11.98 11.89 -15.33
CA GLN A 253 12.69 10.62 -15.05
C GLN A 253 13.54 10.62 -13.77
N PRO A 254 14.34 11.66 -13.46
CA PRO A 254 15.05 11.72 -12.18
C PRO A 254 14.11 11.71 -10.96
N LEU A 255 12.95 12.37 -11.08
CA LEU A 255 11.95 12.40 -10.02
C LEU A 255 11.22 11.08 -9.87
N GLU A 256 11.05 10.31 -10.95
CA GLU A 256 10.50 8.94 -10.88
C GLU A 256 11.42 8.05 -10.05
N ALA A 257 12.72 8.08 -10.35
CA ALA A 257 13.71 7.30 -9.62
C ALA A 257 13.75 7.70 -8.14
N ASP A 258 13.74 8.99 -7.84
CA ASP A 258 13.71 9.53 -6.48
C ASP A 258 12.45 9.10 -5.72
N ALA A 259 11.25 9.30 -6.30
CA ALA A 259 9.99 8.92 -5.68
C ALA A 259 9.91 7.41 -5.42
N LEU A 260 10.37 6.59 -6.38
CA LEU A 260 10.39 5.13 -6.27
C LEU A 260 11.31 4.68 -5.14
N LEU A 261 12.53 5.23 -5.09
CA LEU A 261 13.52 4.89 -4.08
C LEU A 261 13.03 5.24 -2.68
N GLU A 262 12.41 6.41 -2.53
CA GLU A 262 11.80 6.86 -1.27
C GLU A 262 10.69 5.91 -0.81
N ALA A 263 9.81 5.50 -1.73
CA ALA A 263 8.74 4.55 -1.44
C ALA A 263 9.27 3.16 -1.05
N VAL A 264 10.34 2.70 -1.70
CA VAL A 264 11.03 1.45 -1.35
C VAL A 264 11.61 1.52 0.06
N ARG A 265 12.31 2.61 0.42
CA ARG A 265 12.85 2.81 1.78
C ARG A 265 11.75 2.80 2.85
N LEU A 266 10.67 3.54 2.63
CA LEU A 266 9.50 3.56 3.52
C LEU A 266 8.93 2.15 3.74
N HIS A 267 8.83 1.34 2.68
CA HIS A 267 8.33 -0.03 2.77
C HIS A 267 9.29 -0.93 3.54
N LEU A 268 10.57 -0.93 3.17
CA LEU A 268 11.58 -1.81 3.78
C LEU A 268 11.77 -1.51 5.27
N ASN A 269 11.77 -0.24 5.67
CA ASN A 269 11.85 0.16 7.07
C ASN A 269 10.57 -0.16 7.87
N GLY A 270 9.50 -0.62 7.20
CA GLY A 270 8.22 -0.88 7.83
C GLY A 270 7.51 0.38 8.30
N ASP A 271 7.89 1.54 7.76
CA ASP A 271 7.40 2.85 8.17
C ASP A 271 6.13 3.27 7.45
N VAL A 272 5.69 2.56 6.41
CA VAL A 272 4.41 2.81 5.75
C VAL A 272 3.40 1.70 6.06
N SER A 273 2.15 2.09 6.33
CA SER A 273 1.03 1.15 6.44
C SER A 273 -0.13 1.57 5.54
N VAL A 274 -0.77 0.59 4.91
CA VAL A 274 -1.98 0.79 4.11
C VAL A 274 -3.21 0.55 4.98
N HIS A 275 -4.17 1.47 4.95
CA HIS A 275 -5.48 1.30 5.54
C HIS A 275 -6.54 1.95 4.65
N ARG A 276 -7.56 1.18 4.24
CA ARG A 276 -8.70 1.65 3.42
C ARG A 276 -8.25 2.41 2.16
N GLY A 277 -7.28 1.86 1.44
CA GLY A 277 -6.77 2.45 0.18
C GLY A 277 -5.88 3.67 0.35
N ARG A 278 -5.45 3.98 1.58
CA ARG A 278 -4.57 5.12 1.88
C ARG A 278 -3.36 4.65 2.66
N THR A 279 -2.23 5.29 2.42
CA THR A 279 -1.02 5.09 3.21
C THR A 279 -1.00 6.04 4.41
N SER A 280 -0.35 5.61 5.47
CA SER A 280 0.08 6.45 6.58
C SER A 280 1.52 6.09 6.95
N VAL A 281 2.33 7.09 7.26
CA VAL A 281 3.69 6.87 7.76
C VAL A 281 3.63 6.70 9.28
N ARG A 282 4.43 5.78 9.80
CA ARG A 282 4.62 5.53 11.23
C ARG A 282 5.53 6.61 11.82
N GLU A 283 5.93 6.47 13.08
CA GLU A 283 6.85 7.43 13.72
C GLU A 283 8.06 7.74 12.80
N ASN A 284 8.59 8.97 12.82
CA ASN A 284 9.67 9.49 11.94
C ASN A 284 9.28 9.96 10.53
N GLU A 285 8.06 10.46 10.32
CA GLU A 285 7.63 11.08 9.04
C GLU A 285 8.63 12.10 8.46
N ARG A 286 9.36 12.84 9.31
CA ARG A 286 10.32 13.88 8.91
C ARG A 286 11.61 13.36 8.27
N ASP A 287 11.87 12.06 8.36
CA ASP A 287 13.04 11.46 7.72
C ASP A 287 12.77 11.16 6.23
N TYR A 288 11.53 11.33 5.79
CA TYR A 288 11.08 11.02 4.44
C TYR A 288 10.46 12.21 3.72
N GLN A 289 10.63 12.27 2.41
CA GLN A 289 9.93 13.25 1.57
C GLN A 289 8.69 12.61 0.92
N LEU A 290 7.50 12.87 1.47
CA LEU A 290 6.24 12.32 0.93
C LEU A 290 5.72 13.07 -0.31
N GLY A 291 5.97 14.38 -0.38
CA GLY A 291 5.44 15.25 -1.42
C GLY A 291 6.44 16.28 -1.92
N LEU A 292 6.05 17.56 -1.87
CA LEU A 292 6.97 18.66 -2.10
C LEU A 292 8.03 18.71 -0.99
N PRO A 293 9.22 19.27 -1.27
CA PRO A 293 10.24 19.51 -0.25
C PRO A 293 9.75 20.46 0.84
N ASP A 294 10.24 20.29 2.08
CA ASP A 294 9.88 21.09 3.25
C ASP A 294 10.09 22.60 3.04
N GLU A 295 11.08 23.00 2.22
CA GLU A 295 11.30 24.43 1.91
C GLU A 295 10.10 25.10 1.24
N MET A 296 9.21 24.31 0.63
CA MET A 296 7.98 24.81 0.01
C MET A 296 6.90 25.16 1.04
N ASP A 297 6.95 24.62 2.25
CA ASP A 297 5.98 24.94 3.31
C ASP A 297 6.13 26.39 3.76
N GLU A 298 7.36 26.94 3.77
CA GLU A 298 7.61 28.35 4.10
C GLU A 298 7.01 29.32 3.07
N LEU A 299 6.81 28.87 1.84
CA LEU A 299 6.26 29.66 0.73
C LEU A 299 4.75 29.46 0.55
N THR A 300 4.20 28.41 1.17
CA THR A 300 2.80 28.02 1.01
C THR A 300 1.97 28.62 2.13
N PRO A 301 0.85 29.31 1.83
CA PRO A 301 -0.06 29.79 2.87
C PRO A 301 -0.55 28.64 3.76
N ASP A 302 -0.41 28.81 5.07
CA ASP A 302 -0.74 27.80 6.10
C ASP A 302 -2.13 28.00 6.73
N ARG A 303 -2.80 29.12 6.41
CA ARG A 303 -4.14 29.43 6.91
C ARG A 303 -4.98 30.25 5.92
N PRO A 304 -6.31 30.11 5.98
CA PRO A 304 -7.21 31.00 5.24
C PRO A 304 -7.00 32.48 5.63
N VAL A 305 -7.15 33.36 4.65
CA VAL A 305 -7.00 34.83 4.83
C VAL A 305 -8.36 35.54 4.80
N ASP A 306 -9.45 34.80 4.68
CA ASP A 306 -10.78 35.35 4.86
C ASP A 306 -11.00 35.61 6.36
N GLY A 307 -11.34 36.85 6.73
CA GLY A 307 -11.39 37.35 8.11
C GLY A 307 -12.46 36.72 9.03
N ILE A 308 -12.91 35.50 8.74
CA ILE A 308 -13.81 34.72 9.58
C ILE A 308 -13.09 34.30 10.87
N ALA A 309 -11.78 34.02 10.81
CA ALA A 309 -10.98 33.68 12.00
C ALA A 309 -10.98 34.83 13.03
N ASP A 310 -10.81 36.08 12.56
CA ASP A 310 -10.87 37.27 13.43
C ASP A 310 -12.29 37.56 13.93
N ALA A 311 -13.32 37.26 13.13
CA ALA A 311 -14.72 37.47 13.51
C ALA A 311 -15.23 36.48 14.57
N VAL A 312 -14.62 35.30 14.69
CA VAL A 312 -14.96 34.30 15.72
C VAL A 312 -14.19 34.55 17.02
N THR A 313 -13.02 35.18 16.96
CA THR A 313 -12.26 35.59 18.17
C THR A 313 -12.80 36.86 18.84
N ASP A 314 -13.56 37.69 18.12
CA ASP A 314 -14.22 38.89 18.65
C ASP A 314 -15.65 38.65 19.18
N ALA A 315 -16.11 37.39 19.21
CA ALA A 315 -17.31 37.03 19.95
C ALA A 315 -16.92 36.89 21.44
N ASP A 316 -17.30 37.89 22.24
CA ASP A 316 -17.10 37.94 23.69
C ASP A 316 -17.30 36.56 24.36
N PRO A 317 -16.46 36.18 25.35
CA PRO A 317 -16.74 35.00 26.14
C PRO A 317 -18.10 35.21 26.81
N ILE A 318 -19.03 34.26 26.59
CA ILE A 318 -20.24 34.19 27.40
C ILE A 318 -19.75 34.01 28.84
N THR A 319 -19.81 35.09 29.61
CA THR A 319 -19.46 35.10 31.03
C THR A 319 -20.49 34.28 31.77
N ASP A 320 -20.10 33.11 32.26
CA ASP A 320 -20.75 32.49 33.40
C ASP A 320 -20.62 33.43 34.61
N GLY A 321 -21.75 33.90 35.14
CA GLY A 321 -21.79 34.69 36.37
C GLY A 321 -23.10 35.42 36.59
N ASP A 322 -24.08 34.76 37.21
CA ASP A 322 -24.44 35.06 38.61
C ASP A 322 -25.59 34.17 39.08
N ALA A 323 -25.30 33.42 40.15
CA ALA A 323 -26.30 32.72 40.93
C ALA A 323 -26.96 33.70 41.93
N ASP A 324 -28.24 33.41 42.18
CA ASP A 324 -28.97 33.68 43.42
C ASP A 324 -29.73 35.01 43.56
N ALA A 325 -31.05 34.93 43.34
CA ALA A 325 -32.05 35.71 44.08
C ALA A 325 -33.44 35.05 43.90
N ALA A 326 -33.84 34.24 44.89
CA ALA A 326 -35.20 33.77 45.07
C ALA A 326 -36.16 34.93 45.43
N PRO A 327 -37.48 34.69 45.28
CA PRO A 327 -38.40 35.11 46.32
C PRO A 327 -39.28 33.95 46.85
N GLU A 328 -39.28 33.82 48.18
CA GLU A 328 -40.34 33.30 49.07
C GLU A 328 -41.67 34.08 48.83
N GLU A 329 -42.90 33.65 49.10
CA GLU A 329 -43.53 32.51 49.80
C GLU A 329 -45.07 32.59 49.57
N ASN A 330 -45.77 31.46 49.70
CA ASN A 330 -47.06 31.23 50.41
C ASN A 330 -48.14 30.38 49.68
N ASP A 331 -48.30 29.16 50.22
CA ASP A 331 -49.51 28.47 50.71
C ASP A 331 -50.83 28.47 49.89
N GLU A 332 -51.33 27.27 49.57
CA GLU A 332 -52.51 26.67 50.23
C GLU A 332 -52.85 25.26 49.68
N ASP A 333 -52.76 24.28 50.59
CA ASP A 333 -53.68 23.15 50.89
C ASP A 333 -54.12 22.03 49.91
N ASP A 334 -54.15 20.85 50.54
CA ASP A 334 -55.07 19.70 50.44
C ASP A 334 -54.88 18.55 49.40
N ALA A 335 -54.31 17.45 49.92
CA ALA A 335 -54.90 16.11 50.07
C ALA A 335 -55.64 15.44 48.89
N ASP A 336 -55.14 14.28 48.42
CA ASP A 336 -55.61 12.93 48.85
C ASP A 336 -55.32 11.81 47.82
N ARG A 337 -54.90 10.66 48.38
CA ARG A 337 -55.03 9.24 47.90
C ARG A 337 -54.15 8.74 46.74
N GLU A 338 -53.19 7.84 47.00
CA GLU A 338 -53.36 6.36 47.11
C GLU A 338 -53.96 5.76 45.83
N THR A 339 -53.40 4.82 45.06
CA THR A 339 -52.54 3.65 45.39
C THR A 339 -52.11 2.97 44.06
N GLU A 340 -50.85 2.54 43.97
CA GLU A 340 -50.38 1.42 43.12
C GLU A 340 -50.84 0.07 43.73
N PRO A 341 -50.96 -1.07 42.98
CA PRO A 341 -49.78 -1.79 42.45
C PRO A 341 -49.93 -2.63 41.15
N GLU A 342 -48.82 -2.71 40.42
CA GLU A 342 -48.09 -3.84 39.78
C GLU A 342 -48.70 -5.27 39.52
N PRO A 343 -48.04 -6.09 38.64
CA PRO A 343 -48.62 -7.02 37.62
C PRO A 343 -48.72 -8.50 38.12
N PRO A 344 -48.75 -9.65 37.34
CA PRO A 344 -48.40 -9.93 35.92
C PRO A 344 -49.24 -10.99 35.12
N ALA A 345 -48.72 -11.25 33.89
CA ALA A 345 -48.65 -12.51 33.12
C ALA A 345 -49.69 -12.83 32.04
N SER A 346 -49.21 -12.94 30.79
CA SER A 346 -49.24 -14.18 29.96
C SER A 346 -48.22 -14.09 28.84
#